data_AF-A0A946IXN5-F1
#
_entry.id   AF-A0A946IXN5-F1
#
_cell.length_a   1.000
_cell.length_b   1.000
_cell.length_c   1.000
_cell.angle_alpha   90.00
_cell.angle_beta   90.00
_cell.angle_gamma   90.00
#
_symmetry.space_group_name_H-M   'P 1'
#
loop_
_entity.id
_entity.type
_entity.pdbx_description
1 polymer ?
#
loop_
_entity_poly.entity_id
_entity_poly.type
_entity_poly.pdbx_seq_one_letter_code
_entity_poly.pdbx_strand_id
1 'polypeptide(L)' 'MSQSKSEDNWLNEALNESTSEVFQTTREEIREIKILRRKGFKDFVDAYHEYLQLKKKEGSLNYTLKEFCEQKGITYRFPK' A
#
# COMPACT_ATOMS: atom_id res chain seq x y z
N MET A 1 -1.80 -27.07 -0.80
CA MET A 1 -1.81 -25.66 -1.26
C MET A 1 -1.47 -24.78 -0.07
N SER A 2 -0.18 -24.67 0.28
CA SER A 2 0.27 -23.82 1.39
C SER A 2 0.38 -22.39 0.90
N GLN A 3 -0.68 -21.58 1.06
CA GLN A 3 -0.56 -20.13 0.96
C GLN A 3 0.30 -19.65 2.13
N SER A 4 1.45 -19.05 1.79
CA SER A 4 2.48 -18.56 2.68
C SER A 4 1.91 -17.65 3.78
N LYS A 5 1.85 -18.16 5.02
CA LYS A 5 1.41 -17.43 6.22
C LYS A 5 2.26 -16.20 6.56
N SER A 6 3.42 -16.02 5.91
CA SER A 6 4.38 -14.94 6.19
C SER A 6 4.00 -13.61 5.53
N GLU A 7 3.37 -13.60 4.36
CA GLU A 7 3.07 -12.34 3.65
C GLU A 7 1.79 -11.66 4.15
N ASP A 8 0.90 -12.37 4.83
CA ASP A 8 -0.25 -11.76 5.49
C ASP A 8 0.13 -11.16 6.86
N ASN A 9 1.30 -11.53 7.39
CA ASN A 9 1.74 -11.12 8.73
C ASN A 9 2.03 -9.63 8.81
N TRP A 10 2.77 -9.05 7.86
CA TRP A 10 3.11 -7.60 7.89
C TRP A 10 1.88 -6.70 7.78
N LEU A 11 0.83 -7.12 7.06
CA LEU A 11 -0.42 -6.36 6.94
C LEU A 11 -1.32 -6.49 8.17
N ASN A 12 -1.31 -7.66 8.79
CA ASN A 12 -2.00 -7.84 10.06
C ASN A 12 -1.25 -7.16 11.21
N GLU A 13 0.08 -7.06 11.13
CA GLU A 13 0.92 -6.29 12.05
C GLU A 13 0.68 -4.79 11.89
N ALA A 14 0.59 -4.28 10.66
CA ALA A 14 0.17 -2.90 10.38
C ALA A 14 -1.26 -2.57 10.87
N LEU A 15 -2.12 -3.58 11.06
CA LEU A 15 -3.46 -3.45 11.65
C LEU A 15 -3.46 -3.59 13.17
N ASN A 16 -2.63 -4.48 13.72
CA ASN A 16 -2.53 -4.75 15.16
C ASN A 16 -1.68 -3.72 15.89
N GLU A 17 -0.78 -3.03 15.19
CA GLU A 17 -0.01 -1.90 15.70
C GLU A 17 -0.91 -0.64 15.77
N SER A 18 -2.03 -0.78 16.46
CA SER A 18 -2.87 0.29 17.02
C SER A 18 -2.11 1.16 18.06
N THR A 19 -0.77 1.16 18.03
CA THR A 19 0.12 1.85 18.95
C THR A 19 1.27 2.61 18.27
N SER A 20 1.34 2.66 16.93
CA SER A 20 2.29 3.54 16.25
C SER A 20 1.54 4.72 15.64
N GLU A 21 1.63 5.86 16.31
CA GLU A 21 0.97 7.15 16.06
C GLU A 21 1.17 7.77 14.67
N VAL A 22 1.74 7.07 13.68
CA VAL A 22 2.17 7.77 12.46
C VAL A 22 1.05 7.85 11.43
N PHE A 23 0.50 6.81 10.79
CA PHE A 23 -0.71 6.97 9.95
C PHE A 23 -1.52 5.67 9.81
N GLN A 24 -2.74 5.63 10.35
CA GLN A 24 -3.62 4.46 10.31
C GLN A 24 -4.04 4.14 8.87
N THR A 25 -3.57 3.02 8.32
CA THR A 25 -4.08 2.45 7.07
C THR A 25 -5.47 1.86 7.32
N THR A 26 -6.45 2.26 6.52
CA THR A 26 -7.84 1.83 6.66
C THR A 26 -8.01 0.38 6.24
N ARG A 27 -9.08 -0.26 6.72
CA ARG A 27 -9.39 -1.67 6.40
C ARG A 27 -9.64 -1.87 4.90
N GLU A 28 -10.20 -0.86 4.24
CA GLU A 28 -10.43 -0.79 2.80
C GLU A 28 -9.11 -0.74 2.02
N GLU A 29 -8.20 0.17 2.38
CA GLU A 29 -6.87 0.27 1.77
C GLU A 29 -6.08 -1.04 1.91
N ILE A 30 -6.15 -1.70 3.07
CA ILE A 30 -5.49 -3.00 3.29
C ILE A 30 -6.10 -4.10 2.42
N ARG A 31 -7.43 -4.12 2.25
CA ARG A 31 -8.08 -5.07 1.34
C ARG A 31 -7.62 -4.86 -0.10
N GLU A 32 -7.54 -3.61 -0.55
CA GLU A 32 -7.03 -3.28 -1.89
C GLU A 32 -5.57 -3.73 -2.06
N ILE A 33 -4.69 -3.38 -1.12
CA ILE A 33 -3.27 -3.80 -1.11
C ILE A 33 -3.15 -5.33 -1.18
N LYS A 34 -3.95 -6.07 -0.39
CA LYS A 34 -3.96 -7.55 -0.44
C LYS A 34 -4.37 -8.09 -1.81
N ILE A 35 -5.41 -7.53 -2.42
CA ILE A 35 -5.89 -7.95 -3.74
C ILE A 35 -4.83 -7.66 -4.80
N LEU A 36 -4.25 -6.47 -4.79
CA LEU A 36 -3.22 -6.05 -5.74
C LEU A 36 -1.96 -6.93 -5.64
N ARG A 37 -1.52 -7.23 -4.42
CA ARG A 37 -0.36 -8.09 -4.18
C ARG A 37 -0.60 -9.52 -4.68
N ARG A 38 -1.79 -10.08 -4.41
CA ARG A 38 -2.19 -11.41 -4.95
C ARG A 38 -2.26 -11.45 -6.48
N LYS A 39 -2.55 -10.33 -7.13
CA LYS A 39 -2.54 -10.18 -8.58
C LYS A 39 -1.13 -9.97 -9.17
N GLY A 40 -0.08 -9.94 -8.35
CA GLY A 40 1.31 -9.81 -8.79
C GLY A 40 1.82 -8.37 -8.91
N PHE A 41 1.07 -7.38 -8.44
CA PHE A 41 1.44 -5.96 -8.51
C PHE A 41 2.31 -5.51 -7.33
N LYS A 42 3.34 -6.30 -6.96
CA LYS A 42 4.13 -6.05 -5.74
C LYS A 42 4.73 -4.64 -5.71
N ASP A 43 5.46 -4.24 -6.75
CA ASP A 43 6.14 -2.93 -6.80
C ASP A 43 5.14 -1.76 -6.77
N PHE A 44 4.00 -1.94 -7.43
CA PHE A 44 2.92 -0.95 -7.40
C PHE A 44 2.27 -0.84 -6.02
N VAL A 45 2.07 -1.97 -5.32
CA VAL A 45 1.51 -1.99 -3.96
C VAL A 45 2.42 -1.30 -2.96
N ASP A 46 3.72 -1.54 -3.05
CA ASP A 46 4.69 -0.90 -2.16
C ASP A 46 4.69 0.62 -2.37
N ALA A 47 4.68 1.08 -3.63
CA ALA A 47 4.54 2.50 -3.95
C ALA A 47 3.18 3.09 -3.55
N TYR A 48 2.09 2.34 -3.71
CA TYR A 48 0.75 2.78 -3.29
C TYR A 48 0.69 2.98 -1.78
N HIS A 49 1.22 2.03 -1.00
CA HIS A 49 1.26 2.13 0.44
C HIS A 49 2.08 3.35 0.91
N GLU A 50 3.25 3.58 0.31
CA GLU A 50 4.09 4.74 0.62
C GLU A 50 3.41 6.07 0.24
N TYR A 51 2.75 6.14 -0.93
CA TYR A 51 1.98 7.30 -1.34
C TYR A 51 0.85 7.62 -0.34
N LEU A 52 0.13 6.60 0.15
CA LEU A 52 -0.91 6.78 1.16
C LEU A 52 -0.34 7.32 2.48
N GLN A 53 0.81 6.81 2.92
CA GLN A 53 1.48 7.32 4.12
C GLN A 53 1.93 8.78 3.95
N LEU A 54 2.53 9.13 2.81
CA LEU A 54 2.94 10.50 2.50
C LEU A 54 1.74 11.45 2.43
N LYS A 55 0.66 11.03 1.78
CA LYS A 55 -0.57 11.83 1.68
C LYS A 55 -1.18 12.12 3.04
N LYS A 56 -1.14 11.15 3.96
CA LYS A 56 -1.64 11.34 5.32
C LYS A 56 -0.69 12.22 6.14
N LYS A 57 0.63 12.11 5.93
CA LYS A 57 1.65 12.96 6.57
C LYS A 57 1.60 14.42 6.17
N GLU A 58 1.45 14.68 4.89
CA GLU A 58 1.45 16.02 4.33
C GLU A 58 0.03 16.61 4.22
N GLY A 59 -1.00 15.80 4.51
CA GLY A 59 -2.42 16.12 4.37
C GLY A 59 -2.90 16.12 2.91
N SER A 60 -2.09 16.67 2.00
CA SER A 60 -2.32 16.64 0.57
C SER A 60 -1.01 16.66 -0.20
N LEU A 61 -0.90 15.83 -1.23
CA LEU A 61 0.22 15.83 -2.16
C LEU A 61 -0.12 16.68 -3.37
N ASN A 62 0.89 17.38 -3.92
CA ASN A 62 0.78 18.14 -5.17
C ASN A 62 0.99 17.26 -6.42
N TYR A 63 1.11 15.96 -6.23
CA TYR A 63 1.24 14.95 -7.28
C TYR A 63 0.28 13.80 -7.04
N THR A 64 -0.12 13.15 -8.12
CA THR A 64 -0.97 11.97 -8.13
C THR A 64 -0.17 10.70 -7.87
N LEU A 65 -0.86 9.61 -7.50
CA LEU A 65 -0.25 8.28 -7.38
C LEU A 65 0.44 7.84 -8.68
N LYS A 66 -0.12 8.23 -9.84
CA LYS A 66 0.47 7.92 -11.14
C LYS A 66 1.82 8.60 -11.30
N GLU A 67 1.90 9.90 -11.03
CA GLU A 67 3.15 10.66 -11.08
C GLU A 67 4.17 10.14 -10.07
N PHE A 68 3.72 9.74 -8.88
CA PHE A 68 4.57 9.11 -7.87
C PHE A 68 5.17 7.78 -8.36
N CYS A 69 4.37 6.92 -8.99
CA CYS A 69 4.87 5.68 -9.59
C CYS A 69 5.87 5.97 -10.73
N GLU A 70 5.57 6.95 -11.60
CA GLU A 70 6.45 7.35 -12.71
C GLU A 70 7.80 7.87 -12.20
N GLN A 71 7.82 8.70 -11.15
CA GLN A 71 9.05 9.17 -10.50
C GLN A 71 9.90 8.01 -9.95
N LYS A 72 9.26 6.92 -9.52
CA LYS A 72 9.93 5.71 -9.02
C LYS A 72 10.31 4.72 -10.13
N GLY A 73 9.99 5.00 -11.39
CA GLY A 73 10.18 4.06 -12.49
C GLY A 73 9.25 2.83 -12.41
N ILE A 74 8.17 2.92 -11.64
CA ILE A 74 7.20 1.84 -11.45
C ILE A 74 6.09 2.03 -12.48
N THR A 75 5.77 0.96 -13.21
CA THR A 75 4.65 1.01 -14.15
C THR A 75 3.34 1.16 -13.37
N TYR A 76 2.68 2.31 -13.51
CA TYR A 76 1.35 2.52 -12.93
C TYR A 76 0.36 1.53 -13.55
N ARG A 77 -0.09 0.55 -12.76
CA ARG A 77 -1.12 -0.41 -13.13
C ARG A 77 -2.12 -0.53 -11.99
N PHE A 78 -3.10 0.36 -11.99
CA PHE A 78 -4.33 0.10 -11.25
C PHE A 78 -5.17 -0.91 -12.06
N PRO A 79 -5.41 -2.13 -11.56
CA PRO A 79 -6.32 -3.04 -12.24
C PRO A 79 -7.71 -2.41 -12.26
N LYS A 80 -8.33 -2.41 -13.44
CA LYS A 80 -9.74 -2.07 -13.64
C LYS A 80 -10.65 -3.06 -12.89
#